data_AF-A0A9D1J383-F1
#
_entry.id   AF-A0A9D1J383-F1
#
_cell.length_a   1.000
_cell.length_b   1.000
_cell.length_c   1.000
_cell.angle_alpha   90.00
_cell.angle_beta   90.00
_cell.angle_gamma   90.00
#
_symmetry.space_group_name_H-M   'P 1'
#
loop_
_entity.id
_entity.type
_entity.pdbx_description
1 polymer ?
#
loop_
_entity_poly.entity_id
_entity_poly.type
_entity_poly.pdbx_seq_one_letter_code
_entity_poly.pdbx_strand_id
1 'polypeptide(L)'
;MKKILLETSFSKIYMIAMIIVTLLILGGYFSYAMFTVSKEKSNAISIVTGNLTYKLEVDGEEGNILTVPSNTVKDFTITLSNPNNRTARFNFYYVGALSSNTKVGYIAEEGTNPLPDEKGIKLEKVDTTGSSNTYIIRVINNSGKSVTVNLGVSVGLDYNDLTLPENGHLFEEITYKGEVGTVVLSNISEDNIYDDGVDTFTTGEYPNNYIWYSGKLWRAVSVNNEENTVKLVTEWNISSIVYSSGSTDFEGSYMEEWLNDTSVDGFLCNLRETDNFIVTDAVWDATMDARALGSFERPDGTTVVEDAVGLLNMYEYQTSYNGTTYSNGYLNNGLYWWTLTPYSSSDVRTVYHDGSAYSSSPSYASGLRPSINLKSSVHIVDGDGTISNPYRLNGDNDTNLSGALLSSRYSGEYIRFGNDENNLYRIVSHENGSGTKITSAEPLKDSGTFITSAFGSNTTFSSTNTIGIFLNGEYLTSYVDSSYANMIEDSTTWYIGTVGYGNSYKLAKYTDATGTSTTSNVVEAKVGLLRFGELMAGQFDRYAVKGGTNSKGLTTTYWILTPNSMLYLRSVNSNGNANDYSPSYAYGIKPVLNLKSNVIITSGDGTLQNPFQIALE
;
A
#
# COMPACT_ATOMS: atom_id res chain seq x y z
N MET A 1 34.32 -104.49 62.69
CA MET A 1 32.93 -104.62 63.17
C MET A 1 32.26 -103.24 63.04
N LYS A 2 31.14 -103.16 62.30
CA LYS A 2 30.13 -102.06 62.25
C LYS A 2 30.58 -100.61 61.93
N LYS A 3 30.22 -100.11 60.74
CA LYS A 3 30.05 -98.69 60.37
C LYS A 3 28.55 -98.51 60.06
N ILE A 4 27.71 -98.00 60.98
CA ILE A 4 27.33 -96.58 61.15
C ILE A 4 26.88 -95.93 59.84
N LEU A 5 25.57 -95.89 59.62
CA LEU A 5 24.90 -94.94 58.73
C LEU A 5 23.73 -94.36 59.51
N LEU A 6 23.77 -93.03 59.68
CA LEU A 6 23.01 -92.22 60.62
C LEU A 6 21.49 -92.35 60.44
N GLU A 7 20.80 -92.74 61.50
CA GLU A 7 19.44 -92.25 61.78
C GLU A 7 19.54 -90.77 62.14
N THR A 8 19.33 -89.90 61.15
CA THR A 8 19.08 -88.48 61.42
C THR A 8 17.58 -88.25 61.34
N SER A 9 16.92 -88.12 62.49
CA SER A 9 15.55 -87.62 62.55
C SER A 9 15.55 -86.15 62.13
N PHE A 10 15.40 -85.88 60.83
CA PHE A 10 15.21 -84.52 60.34
C PHE A 10 13.90 -83.98 60.93
N SER A 11 14.00 -83.01 61.85
CA SER A 11 12.82 -82.36 62.41
C SER A 11 12.01 -81.75 61.27
N LYS A 12 10.71 -82.07 61.20
CA LYS A 12 9.78 -81.59 60.16
C LYS A 12 9.83 -80.06 59.99
N ILE A 13 10.18 -79.34 61.06
CA ILE A 13 10.41 -77.88 61.04
C ILE A 13 11.53 -77.46 60.09
N TYR A 14 12.66 -78.18 60.05
CA TYR A 14 13.76 -77.83 59.13
C TYR A 14 13.39 -78.09 57.68
N MET A 15 12.57 -79.12 57.41
CA MET A 15 12.10 -79.42 56.06
C MET A 15 11.12 -78.35 55.56
N ILE A 16 10.18 -77.92 56.42
CA ILE A 16 9.25 -76.82 56.10
C ILE A 16 10.01 -75.50 55.92
N ALA A 17 10.98 -75.20 56.80
CA ALA A 17 11.80 -74.01 56.68
C ALA A 17 12.60 -74.00 55.36
N MET A 18 13.17 -75.14 54.96
CA MET A 18 13.88 -75.24 53.69
C MET A 18 12.96 -75.02 52.48
N ILE A 19 11.73 -75.54 52.50
CA ILE A 19 10.73 -75.31 51.44
C ILE A 19 10.36 -73.82 51.36
N ILE A 20 10.14 -73.16 52.50
CA ILE A 20 9.81 -71.73 52.56
C ILE A 20 10.99 -70.89 52.04
N VAL A 21 12.22 -71.19 52.45
CA VAL A 21 13.42 -70.49 51.95
C VAL A 21 13.58 -70.71 50.45
N THR A 22 13.33 -71.91 49.94
CA THR A 22 13.41 -72.21 48.50
C THR A 22 12.34 -71.45 47.72
N LEU A 23 11.11 -71.35 48.24
CA LEU A 23 10.03 -70.57 47.65
C LEU A 23 10.34 -69.06 47.66
N LEU A 24 10.95 -68.55 48.73
CA LEU A 24 11.40 -67.15 48.80
C LEU A 24 12.51 -66.84 47.80
N ILE A 25 13.46 -67.76 47.61
CA ILE A 25 14.53 -67.61 46.61
C ILE A 25 13.95 -67.66 45.19
N LEU A 26 13.05 -68.60 44.91
CA LEU A 26 12.36 -68.70 43.61
C LEU A 26 11.50 -67.47 43.32
N GLY A 27 10.72 -67.00 44.30
CA GLY A 27 9.90 -65.80 44.20
C GLY A 27 10.75 -64.55 43.99
N GLY A 28 11.85 -64.42 44.73
CA GLY A 28 12.82 -63.33 44.56
C GLY A 28 13.48 -63.36 43.18
N TYR A 29 13.86 -64.53 42.68
CA TYR A 29 14.46 -64.68 41.36
C TYR A 29 13.47 -64.35 40.23
N PHE A 30 12.24 -64.85 40.31
CA PHE A 30 11.18 -64.51 39.35
C PHE A 30 10.85 -63.01 39.38
N SER A 31 10.79 -62.41 40.58
CA SER A 31 10.52 -60.98 40.72
C SER A 31 11.68 -60.13 40.19
N TYR A 32 12.93 -60.57 40.38
CA TYR A 32 14.11 -59.90 39.82
C TYR A 32 14.16 -60.03 38.29
N ALA A 33 13.88 -61.21 37.74
CA ALA A 33 13.80 -61.46 36.30
C ALA A 33 12.69 -60.63 35.64
N MET A 34 11.51 -60.55 36.25
CA MET A 34 10.40 -59.70 35.78
C MET A 34 10.75 -58.21 35.86
N PHE A 35 11.47 -57.78 36.91
CA PHE A 35 11.96 -56.41 37.02
C PHE A 35 13.01 -56.08 35.96
N THR A 36 13.94 -57.00 35.66
CA THR A 36 14.93 -56.81 34.59
C THR A 36 14.28 -56.75 33.22
N VAL A 37 13.34 -57.66 32.91
CA VAL A 37 12.57 -57.61 31.65
C VAL A 37 11.76 -56.33 31.52
N SER A 38 11.15 -55.85 32.61
CA SER A 38 10.40 -54.58 32.63
C SER A 38 11.32 -53.37 32.39
N LYS A 39 12.48 -53.33 33.07
CA LYS A 39 13.47 -52.25 32.93
C LYS A 39 14.19 -52.27 31.58
N GLU A 40 14.41 -53.45 31.00
CA GLU A 40 14.94 -53.59 29.63
C GLU A 40 13.89 -53.24 28.58
N LYS A 41 12.61 -53.55 28.78
CA LYS A 41 11.52 -53.06 27.92
C LYS A 41 11.38 -51.54 27.96
N SER A 42 11.54 -50.91 29.14
CA SER A 42 11.46 -49.45 29.25
C SER A 42 12.66 -48.73 28.64
N ASN A 43 13.82 -49.40 28.54
CA ASN A 43 15.03 -48.89 27.91
C ASN A 43 15.29 -49.47 26.50
N ALA A 44 14.34 -50.22 25.94
CA ALA A 44 14.46 -50.73 24.58
C ALA A 44 14.34 -49.57 23.59
N ILE A 45 15.45 -49.22 22.94
CA ILE A 45 15.43 -48.37 21.76
C ILE A 45 14.69 -49.17 20.67
N SER A 46 13.43 -48.80 20.42
CA SER A 46 12.70 -49.28 19.25
C SER A 46 13.37 -48.70 18.01
N ILE A 47 14.34 -49.43 17.44
CA ILE A 47 14.88 -49.10 16.12
C ILE A 47 13.80 -49.51 15.13
N VAL A 48 13.04 -48.53 14.68
CA VAL A 48 12.07 -48.71 13.60
C VAL A 48 12.87 -48.85 12.31
N THR A 49 13.06 -50.08 11.87
CA THR A 49 13.60 -50.37 10.53
C THR A 49 12.44 -50.33 9.53
N GLY A 50 12.11 -49.14 9.05
CA GLY A 50 11.19 -48.93 7.94
C GLY A 50 11.52 -47.61 7.28
N ASN A 51 11.73 -47.61 5.97
CA ASN A 51 11.90 -46.36 5.23
C ASN A 51 10.58 -45.59 5.27
N LEU A 52 10.60 -44.35 5.74
CA LEU A 52 9.46 -43.46 5.62
C LEU A 52 9.35 -43.01 4.16
N THR A 53 8.14 -43.01 3.63
CA THR A 53 7.84 -42.53 2.27
C THR A 53 6.84 -41.38 2.30
N TYR A 54 6.65 -40.73 1.16
CA TYR A 54 5.62 -39.70 0.96
C TYR A 54 4.86 -40.03 -0.33
N LYS A 55 3.67 -39.46 -0.49
CA LYS A 55 2.95 -39.41 -1.76
C LYS A 55 2.66 -37.95 -2.08
N LEU A 56 3.05 -37.50 -3.28
CA LEU A 56 2.84 -36.13 -3.74
C LEU A 56 2.06 -36.17 -5.06
N GLU A 57 0.93 -35.48 -5.09
CA GLU A 57 0.08 -35.35 -6.26
C GLU A 57 0.00 -33.88 -6.69
N VAL A 58 0.03 -33.63 -8.00
CA VAL A 58 -0.19 -32.35 -8.66
C VAL A 58 -1.46 -32.47 -9.49
N ASP A 59 -2.46 -31.66 -9.17
CA ASP A 59 -3.79 -31.68 -9.81
C ASP A 59 -4.43 -33.09 -9.83
N GLY A 60 -4.18 -33.87 -8.77
CA GLY A 60 -4.73 -35.22 -8.59
C GLY A 60 -3.90 -36.36 -9.20
N GLU A 61 -2.81 -36.06 -9.90
CA GLU A 61 -1.92 -37.06 -10.50
C GLU A 61 -0.56 -37.08 -9.79
N GLU A 62 0.05 -38.26 -9.63
CA GLU A 62 1.33 -38.39 -8.95
C GLU A 62 2.43 -37.66 -9.73
N GLY A 63 3.08 -36.68 -9.08
CA GLY A 63 4.00 -35.79 -9.75
C GLY A 63 4.66 -34.78 -8.82
N ASN A 64 5.74 -34.17 -9.29
CA ASN A 64 6.50 -33.17 -8.55
C ASN A 64 7.01 -32.03 -9.43
N ILE A 65 6.38 -31.82 -10.59
CA ILE A 65 6.82 -30.83 -11.58
C ILE A 65 5.63 -29.94 -11.93
N LEU A 66 5.84 -28.62 -11.86
CA LEU A 66 4.89 -27.61 -12.28
C LEU A 66 5.39 -26.95 -13.56
N THR A 67 4.61 -26.97 -14.63
CA THR A 67 4.97 -26.34 -15.91
C THR A 67 3.99 -25.22 -16.24
N VAL A 68 4.52 -24.01 -16.46
CA VAL A 68 3.73 -22.82 -16.76
C VAL A 68 4.20 -22.17 -18.05
N PRO A 69 3.31 -21.98 -19.04
CA PRO A 69 3.63 -21.28 -20.29
C PRO A 69 4.21 -19.87 -20.08
N SER A 70 4.85 -19.33 -21.11
CA SER A 70 5.36 -17.96 -21.12
C SER A 70 4.25 -16.95 -20.88
N ASN A 71 4.51 -15.92 -20.08
CA ASN A 71 3.57 -14.82 -19.78
C ASN A 71 2.20 -15.30 -19.29
N THR A 72 2.19 -16.30 -18.41
CA THR A 72 0.96 -16.82 -17.81
C THR A 72 1.12 -17.04 -16.32
N VAL A 73 -0.02 -17.07 -15.62
CA VAL A 73 -0.13 -17.47 -14.22
C VAL A 73 -0.97 -18.73 -14.15
N LYS A 74 -0.51 -19.70 -13.37
CA LYS A 74 -1.24 -20.96 -13.18
C LYS A 74 -1.21 -21.42 -11.72
N ASP A 75 -2.35 -21.93 -11.28
CA ASP A 75 -2.54 -22.57 -9.99
C ASP A 75 -2.49 -24.08 -10.13
N PHE A 76 -1.89 -24.72 -9.14
CA PHE A 76 -1.79 -26.17 -9.03
C PHE A 76 -2.28 -26.60 -7.65
N THR A 77 -3.14 -27.60 -7.62
CA THR A 77 -3.57 -28.23 -6.36
C THR A 77 -2.59 -29.34 -6.01
N ILE A 78 -1.83 -29.15 -4.93
CA ILE A 78 -0.82 -30.11 -4.47
C ILE A 78 -1.36 -30.86 -3.26
N THR A 79 -1.40 -32.19 -3.34
CA THR A 79 -1.76 -33.04 -2.20
C THR A 79 -0.54 -33.80 -1.71
N LEU A 80 -0.09 -33.49 -0.51
CA LEU A 80 0.98 -34.21 0.19
C LEU A 80 0.36 -35.16 1.21
N SER A 81 0.56 -36.46 1.02
CA SER A 81 0.01 -37.49 1.90
C SER A 81 1.10 -38.29 2.59
N ASN A 82 0.80 -38.73 3.82
CA ASN A 82 1.57 -39.68 4.58
C ASN A 82 1.03 -41.11 4.38
N PRO A 83 1.64 -41.93 3.50
CA PRO A 83 1.22 -43.31 3.29
C PRO A 83 1.70 -44.25 4.41
N ASN A 84 2.48 -43.76 5.38
CA ASN A 84 3.04 -44.59 6.44
C ASN A 84 1.98 -44.91 7.50
N ASN A 85 2.12 -46.06 8.15
CA ASN A 85 1.24 -46.50 9.23
C ASN A 85 1.47 -45.77 10.58
N ARG A 86 2.13 -44.61 10.56
CA ARG A 86 2.49 -43.79 11.71
C ARG A 86 2.52 -42.33 11.33
N THR A 87 2.36 -41.46 12.33
CA THR A 87 2.61 -40.02 12.21
C THR A 87 4.08 -39.80 11.82
N ALA A 88 4.30 -38.90 10.86
CA ALA A 88 5.63 -38.53 10.39
C ALA A 88 5.68 -37.02 10.12
N ARG A 89 6.90 -36.47 10.09
CA ARG A 89 7.15 -35.06 9.80
C ARG A 89 7.59 -34.87 8.35
N PHE A 90 7.09 -33.82 7.69
CA PHE A 90 7.35 -33.54 6.29
C PHE A 90 7.76 -32.07 6.08
N ASN A 91 8.81 -31.85 5.29
CA ASN A 91 9.10 -30.55 4.68
C ASN A 91 8.64 -30.58 3.24
N PHE A 92 7.90 -29.55 2.82
CA PHE A 92 7.48 -29.35 1.43
C PHE A 92 8.05 -28.03 0.91
N TYR A 93 8.77 -28.08 -0.22
CA TYR A 93 9.56 -26.96 -0.74
C TYR A 93 9.69 -27.04 -2.27
N TYR A 94 10.16 -25.97 -2.91
CA TYR A 94 10.63 -26.03 -4.29
C TYR A 94 12.16 -26.10 -4.36
N VAL A 95 12.68 -26.62 -5.47
CA VAL A 95 14.10 -26.91 -5.64
C VAL A 95 14.72 -26.03 -6.72
N GLY A 96 15.85 -25.41 -6.37
CA GLY A 96 16.68 -24.61 -7.27
C GLY A 96 16.26 -23.14 -7.33
N ALA A 97 17.08 -22.34 -8.02
CA ALA A 97 16.86 -20.91 -8.16
C ALA A 97 15.78 -20.61 -9.22
N LEU A 98 14.91 -19.65 -8.90
CA LEU A 98 13.95 -19.09 -9.84
C LEU A 98 14.62 -17.98 -10.67
N SER A 99 14.14 -17.77 -11.90
CA SER A 99 14.53 -16.58 -12.66
C SER A 99 13.93 -15.33 -12.01
N SER A 100 14.52 -14.15 -12.23
CA SER A 100 13.97 -12.87 -11.74
C SER A 100 12.53 -12.60 -12.21
N ASN A 101 12.09 -13.27 -13.27
CA ASN A 101 10.77 -13.11 -13.88
C ASN A 101 9.82 -14.27 -13.52
N THR A 102 10.18 -15.10 -12.54
CA THR A 102 9.36 -16.21 -12.05
C THR A 102 9.16 -16.09 -10.56
N LYS A 103 7.90 -16.13 -10.11
CA LYS A 103 7.56 -16.25 -8.69
C LYS A 103 6.76 -17.53 -8.47
N VAL A 104 7.03 -18.25 -7.38
CA VAL A 104 6.25 -19.41 -6.93
C VAL A 104 5.95 -19.28 -5.45
N GLY A 105 4.76 -19.70 -5.06
CA GLY A 105 4.28 -19.54 -3.71
C GLY A 105 2.92 -20.17 -3.50
N TYR A 106 2.41 -20.13 -2.29
CA TYR A 106 1.11 -20.71 -1.94
C TYR A 106 0.02 -19.63 -1.88
N ILE A 107 -1.24 -19.99 -2.14
CA ILE A 107 -2.39 -19.13 -1.89
C ILE A 107 -2.98 -19.53 -0.54
N ALA A 108 -3.13 -18.57 0.39
CA ALA A 108 -3.79 -18.80 1.66
C ALA A 108 -5.32 -18.77 1.47
N GLU A 109 -6.00 -19.88 1.76
CA GLU A 109 -7.46 -19.95 1.81
C GLU A 109 -7.93 -20.46 3.18
N GLU A 110 -9.04 -19.92 3.71
CA GLU A 110 -9.64 -20.42 4.95
C GLU A 110 -9.99 -21.91 4.83
N GLY A 111 -9.48 -22.73 5.75
CA GLY A 111 -9.69 -24.18 5.74
C GLY A 111 -8.60 -25.00 5.03
N THR A 112 -7.58 -24.35 4.47
CA THR A 112 -6.34 -25.04 4.07
C THR A 112 -5.54 -25.47 5.29
N ASN A 113 -4.86 -26.61 5.16
CA ASN A 113 -4.09 -27.24 6.24
C ASN A 113 -2.85 -26.40 6.64
N PRO A 114 -2.19 -26.68 7.79
CA PRO A 114 -1.02 -25.94 8.24
C PRO A 114 0.05 -25.78 7.15
N LEU A 115 0.57 -24.56 7.05
CA LEU A 115 1.53 -24.11 6.04
C LEU A 115 2.84 -24.89 6.09
N PRO A 116 3.57 -24.99 4.96
CA PRO A 116 4.90 -25.60 4.95
C PRO A 116 5.84 -24.85 5.92
N ASP A 117 6.47 -25.59 6.82
CA ASP A 117 7.37 -25.07 7.84
C ASP A 117 8.79 -25.60 7.60
N GLU A 118 9.82 -24.78 7.85
CA GLU A 118 11.22 -25.17 7.69
C GLU A 118 11.63 -26.36 8.56
N LYS A 119 11.03 -26.49 9.74
CA LYS A 119 11.21 -27.61 10.67
C LYS A 119 10.32 -28.78 10.31
N GLY A 120 9.33 -28.56 9.44
CA GLY A 120 8.40 -29.54 8.92
C GLY A 120 7.14 -29.69 9.74
N ILE A 121 6.09 -30.13 9.06
CA ILE A 121 4.76 -30.32 9.64
C ILE A 121 4.49 -31.78 9.93
N LYS A 122 3.64 -32.07 10.92
CA LYS A 122 3.23 -33.43 11.24
C LYS A 122 2.00 -33.80 10.41
N LEU A 123 2.08 -34.94 9.73
CA LEU A 123 0.93 -35.59 9.11
C LEU A 123 0.65 -36.90 9.85
N GLU A 124 -0.62 -37.14 10.17
CA GLU A 124 -1.05 -38.35 10.84
C GLU A 124 -0.87 -39.59 9.97
N LYS A 125 -0.98 -40.77 10.57
CA LYS A 125 -0.84 -42.04 9.85
C LYS A 125 -1.88 -42.19 8.74
N VAL A 126 -1.56 -43.00 7.73
CA VAL A 126 -2.48 -43.35 6.64
C VAL A 126 -3.88 -43.75 7.14
N ASP A 127 -4.90 -43.38 6.36
CA ASP A 127 -6.33 -43.62 6.64
C ASP A 127 -6.87 -42.94 7.90
N THR A 128 -6.27 -41.82 8.34
CA THR A 128 -6.79 -41.01 9.45
C THR A 128 -6.93 -39.54 9.06
N THR A 129 -7.84 -38.82 9.73
CA THR A 129 -7.97 -37.36 9.55
C THR A 129 -6.64 -36.68 9.87
N GLY A 130 -6.13 -35.87 8.94
CA GLY A 130 -4.82 -35.23 9.04
C GLY A 130 -3.67 -36.05 8.44
N SER A 131 -3.95 -37.16 7.73
CA SER A 131 -2.93 -37.92 7.01
C SER A 131 -2.43 -37.25 5.72
N SER A 132 -3.09 -36.18 5.29
CA SER A 132 -2.74 -35.42 4.10
C SER A 132 -3.01 -33.94 4.27
N ASN A 133 -2.22 -33.14 3.57
CA ASN A 133 -2.41 -31.71 3.42
C ASN A 133 -2.57 -31.36 1.94
N THR A 134 -3.37 -30.32 1.68
CA THR A 134 -3.57 -29.76 0.35
C THR A 134 -3.08 -28.33 0.34
N TYR A 135 -2.30 -27.99 -0.68
CA TYR A 135 -1.74 -26.66 -0.92
C TYR A 135 -2.17 -26.20 -2.31
N ILE A 136 -2.54 -24.93 -2.44
CA ILE A 136 -2.70 -24.31 -3.76
C ILE A 136 -1.39 -23.56 -4.05
N ILE A 137 -0.61 -24.06 -5.00
CA ILE A 137 0.66 -23.44 -5.40
C ILE A 137 0.44 -22.67 -6.68
N ARG A 138 0.68 -21.36 -6.64
CA ARG A 138 0.66 -20.47 -7.79
C ARG A 138 2.06 -20.29 -8.34
N VAL A 139 2.19 -20.40 -9.66
CA VAL A 139 3.41 -20.07 -10.39
C VAL A 139 3.10 -18.94 -11.36
N ILE A 140 3.80 -17.82 -11.20
CA ILE A 140 3.73 -16.64 -12.06
C ILE A 140 4.95 -16.67 -12.97
N ASN A 141 4.73 -16.75 -14.28
CA ASN A 141 5.79 -16.75 -15.28
C ASN A 141 5.68 -15.52 -16.19
N ASN A 142 6.45 -14.47 -15.90
CA ASN A 142 6.54 -13.26 -16.72
C ASN A 142 7.69 -13.33 -17.74
N SER A 143 8.22 -14.52 -18.01
CA SER A 143 9.28 -14.71 -18.99
C SER A 143 8.69 -15.06 -20.36
N GLY A 144 9.40 -14.69 -21.43
CA GLY A 144 9.03 -15.04 -22.81
C GLY A 144 9.20 -16.52 -23.17
N LYS A 145 9.39 -17.42 -22.19
CA LYS A 145 9.50 -18.87 -22.38
C LYS A 145 8.73 -19.63 -21.29
N SER A 146 8.40 -20.89 -21.55
CA SER A 146 7.82 -21.77 -20.53
C SER A 146 8.82 -22.00 -19.38
N VAL A 147 8.32 -22.01 -18.15
CA VAL A 147 9.12 -22.26 -16.94
C VAL A 147 8.65 -23.53 -16.25
N THR A 148 9.60 -24.24 -15.64
CA THR A 148 9.36 -25.46 -14.88
C THR A 148 9.86 -25.29 -13.45
N VAL A 149 9.01 -25.58 -12.47
CA VAL A 149 9.34 -25.58 -11.04
C VAL A 149 9.32 -27.01 -10.52
N ASN A 150 10.40 -27.44 -9.88
CA ASN A 150 10.51 -28.77 -9.28
C ASN A 150 10.14 -28.70 -7.80
N LEU A 151 9.26 -29.60 -7.37
CA LEU A 151 8.83 -29.76 -5.98
C LEU A 151 9.66 -30.83 -5.28
N GLY A 152 9.97 -30.58 -4.01
CA GLY A 152 10.71 -31.47 -3.13
C GLY A 152 9.96 -31.75 -1.83
N VAL A 153 10.10 -32.98 -1.34
CA VAL A 153 9.56 -33.40 -0.04
C VAL A 153 10.65 -34.13 0.73
N SER A 154 10.88 -33.72 1.98
CA SER A 154 11.72 -34.47 2.93
C SER A 154 10.82 -35.06 4.01
N VAL A 155 11.06 -36.32 4.39
CA VAL A 155 10.27 -37.02 5.41
C VAL A 155 11.17 -37.52 6.54
N GLY A 156 10.71 -37.38 7.77
CA GLY A 156 11.39 -37.89 8.96
C GLY A 156 10.43 -38.25 10.09
N LEU A 157 11.01 -38.71 11.19
CA LEU A 157 10.23 -39.07 12.37
C LEU A 157 9.67 -37.82 13.06
N ASP A 158 8.46 -37.93 13.61
CA ASP A 158 7.66 -36.81 14.12
C ASP A 158 8.29 -36.09 15.33
N TYR A 159 9.22 -36.74 16.02
CA TYR A 159 9.92 -36.23 17.19
C TYR A 159 11.22 -35.48 16.88
N ASN A 160 11.66 -35.44 15.61
CA ASN A 160 12.78 -34.62 15.17
C ASN A 160 12.29 -33.50 14.27
N ASP A 161 12.91 -32.32 14.40
CA ASP A 161 12.77 -31.26 13.39
C ASP A 161 13.56 -31.67 12.14
N LEU A 162 13.04 -31.29 10.99
CA LEU A 162 13.72 -31.42 9.71
C LEU A 162 14.51 -30.15 9.40
N THR A 163 15.38 -30.25 8.41
CA THR A 163 16.06 -29.11 7.81
C THR A 163 15.80 -29.13 6.33
N LEU A 164 15.63 -27.94 5.74
CA LEU A 164 15.57 -27.82 4.29
C LEU A 164 16.90 -28.28 3.66
N PRO A 165 16.86 -28.93 2.49
CA PRO A 165 18.07 -29.19 1.71
C PRO A 165 18.73 -27.88 1.27
N GLU A 166 20.01 -27.94 0.94
CA GLU A 166 20.82 -26.76 0.53
C GLU A 166 20.21 -25.98 -0.65
N ASN A 167 19.52 -26.66 -1.57
CA ASN A 167 18.85 -26.05 -2.73
C ASN A 167 17.31 -25.98 -2.57
N GLY A 168 16.79 -26.22 -1.37
CA GLY A 168 15.36 -26.20 -1.08
C GLY A 168 14.93 -24.85 -0.52
N HIS A 169 13.82 -24.32 -1.02
CA HIS A 169 13.28 -23.02 -0.63
C HIS A 169 11.81 -23.16 -0.21
N LEU A 170 11.41 -22.49 0.88
CA LEU A 170 10.00 -22.42 1.27
C LEU A 170 9.18 -21.63 0.26
N PHE A 171 7.90 -21.96 0.17
CA PHE A 171 6.93 -21.17 -0.56
C PHE A 171 6.58 -19.92 0.24
N GLU A 172 6.62 -18.77 -0.42
CA GLU A 172 6.05 -17.53 0.11
C GLU A 172 4.56 -17.46 -0.24
N GLU A 173 3.79 -16.65 0.47
CA GLU A 173 2.39 -16.42 0.11
C GLU A 173 2.32 -15.61 -1.19
N ILE A 174 1.54 -16.08 -2.16
CA ILE A 174 1.19 -15.32 -3.37
C ILE A 174 -0.26 -14.87 -3.25
N THR A 175 -0.40 -13.57 -3.02
CA THR A 175 -1.67 -12.84 -2.97
C THR A 175 -2.03 -12.21 -4.32
N TYR A 176 -1.43 -12.68 -5.42
CA TYR A 176 -1.79 -12.27 -6.78
C TYR A 176 -3.30 -12.44 -6.98
N LYS A 177 -4.00 -11.45 -7.52
CA LYS A 177 -5.47 -11.51 -7.71
C LYS A 177 -5.86 -11.51 -9.19
N GLY A 178 -4.99 -11.00 -10.07
CA GLY A 178 -5.23 -10.94 -11.52
C GLY A 178 -4.86 -9.58 -12.09
N GLU A 179 -5.12 -9.40 -13.39
CA GLU A 179 -4.99 -8.10 -14.08
C GLU A 179 -5.93 -7.08 -13.44
N VAL A 180 -5.49 -5.82 -13.34
CA VAL A 180 -6.26 -4.77 -12.65
C VAL A 180 -7.66 -4.64 -13.26
N GLY A 181 -7.77 -4.61 -14.59
CA GLY A 181 -9.05 -4.41 -15.29
C GLY A 181 -10.07 -5.50 -14.95
N THR A 182 -9.66 -6.76 -15.05
CA THR A 182 -10.52 -7.92 -14.73
C THR A 182 -10.95 -7.93 -13.27
N VAL A 183 -9.99 -7.76 -12.35
CA VAL A 183 -10.27 -7.84 -10.91
C VAL A 183 -11.20 -6.72 -10.47
N VAL A 184 -10.94 -5.48 -10.90
CA VAL A 184 -11.78 -4.32 -10.56
C VAL A 184 -13.22 -4.54 -11.02
N LEU A 185 -13.44 -4.90 -12.29
CA LEU A 185 -14.79 -5.11 -12.81
C LEU A 185 -15.51 -6.28 -12.14
N SER A 186 -14.81 -7.38 -11.87
CA SER A 186 -15.40 -8.55 -11.21
C SER A 186 -15.86 -8.29 -9.76
N ASN A 187 -15.27 -7.29 -9.10
CA ASN A 187 -15.59 -6.93 -7.72
C ASN A 187 -16.74 -5.92 -7.60
N ILE A 188 -17.18 -5.35 -8.72
CA ILE A 188 -18.24 -4.35 -8.76
C ILE A 188 -19.56 -5.04 -9.14
N SER A 189 -20.64 -4.67 -8.45
CA SER A 189 -22.00 -5.15 -8.80
C SER A 189 -22.36 -4.77 -10.24
N GLU A 190 -23.03 -5.65 -10.97
CA GLU A 190 -23.50 -5.38 -12.34
C GLU A 190 -24.35 -4.09 -12.43
N ASP A 191 -25.12 -3.77 -11.38
CA ASP A 191 -25.91 -2.53 -11.27
C ASP A 191 -25.06 -1.25 -11.18
N ASN A 192 -23.77 -1.39 -10.84
CA ASN A 192 -22.80 -0.30 -10.69
C ASN A 192 -21.75 -0.30 -11.82
N ILE A 193 -22.12 -0.86 -12.97
CA ILE A 193 -21.30 -0.87 -14.18
C ILE A 193 -22.10 -0.23 -15.32
N TYR A 194 -21.40 0.56 -16.14
CA TYR A 194 -21.95 1.10 -17.38
C TYR A 194 -20.93 0.91 -18.51
N ASP A 195 -21.30 0.15 -19.53
CA ASP A 195 -20.49 -0.06 -20.73
C ASP A 195 -21.10 0.74 -21.89
N ASP A 196 -20.28 1.60 -22.50
CA ASP A 196 -20.68 2.39 -23.66
C ASP A 196 -20.18 1.82 -25.00
N GLY A 197 -19.58 0.63 -24.97
CA GLY A 197 -19.03 -0.11 -26.09
C GLY A 197 -17.53 0.09 -26.29
N VAL A 198 -16.95 1.17 -25.76
CA VAL A 198 -15.50 1.44 -25.83
C VAL A 198 -14.85 1.22 -24.47
N ASP A 199 -15.45 1.77 -23.41
CA ASP A 199 -14.97 1.59 -22.06
C ASP A 199 -16.11 1.08 -21.15
N THR A 200 -15.74 0.20 -20.22
CA THR A 200 -16.61 -0.24 -19.13
C THR A 200 -16.31 0.61 -17.89
N PHE A 201 -17.27 1.44 -17.47
CA PHE A 201 -17.16 2.36 -16.34
C PHE A 201 -17.65 1.77 -15.04
N THR A 202 -16.95 2.10 -13.95
CA THR A 202 -17.48 1.98 -12.59
C THR A 202 -18.46 3.11 -12.33
N THR A 203 -19.60 2.83 -11.68
CA THR A 203 -20.66 3.79 -11.36
C THR A 203 -21.20 3.61 -9.93
N GLY A 204 -22.24 4.36 -9.55
CA GLY A 204 -22.91 4.22 -8.25
C GLY A 204 -22.23 4.94 -7.07
N GLU A 205 -22.58 4.53 -5.85
CA GLU A 205 -22.25 5.29 -4.63
C GLU A 205 -21.00 4.82 -3.89
N TYR A 206 -20.84 3.50 -3.75
CA TYR A 206 -19.82 2.87 -2.91
C TYR A 206 -19.17 1.64 -3.58
N PRO A 207 -18.61 1.77 -4.79
CA PRO A 207 -17.81 0.70 -5.38
C PRO A 207 -16.50 0.52 -4.60
N ASN A 208 -16.09 -0.74 -4.43
CA ASN A 208 -14.78 -1.11 -3.88
C ASN A 208 -13.72 -1.08 -4.99
N ASN A 209 -13.38 0.13 -5.43
CA ASN A 209 -12.50 0.41 -6.58
C ASN A 209 -11.28 1.26 -6.21
N TYR A 210 -10.85 1.22 -4.94
CA TYR A 210 -9.66 1.95 -4.49
C TYR A 210 -8.38 1.19 -4.85
N ILE A 211 -7.39 1.91 -5.37
CA ILE A 211 -6.04 1.38 -5.69
C ILE A 211 -5.01 2.26 -4.99
N TRP A 212 -4.05 1.65 -4.32
CA TRP A 212 -2.87 2.36 -3.81
C TRP A 212 -1.74 2.20 -4.81
N TYR A 213 -1.28 3.32 -5.35
CA TYR A 213 -0.19 3.37 -6.31
C TYR A 213 0.70 4.59 -6.06
N SER A 214 2.00 4.37 -5.96
CA SER A 214 3.02 5.42 -5.89
C SER A 214 2.76 6.45 -4.77
N GLY A 215 2.44 5.94 -3.58
CA GLY A 215 2.18 6.75 -2.38
C GLY A 215 0.84 7.48 -2.36
N LYS A 216 -0.05 7.21 -3.32
CA LYS A 216 -1.33 7.93 -3.46
C LYS A 216 -2.48 6.94 -3.54
N LEU A 217 -3.63 7.37 -3.05
CA LEU A 217 -4.89 6.64 -3.17
C LEU A 217 -5.61 7.08 -4.44
N TRP A 218 -6.01 6.11 -5.25
CA TRP A 218 -6.66 6.28 -6.54
C TRP A 218 -8.02 5.57 -6.58
N ARG A 219 -8.86 5.99 -7.52
CA ARG A 219 -10.12 5.33 -7.88
C ARG A 219 -10.03 4.84 -9.31
N ALA A 220 -10.38 3.57 -9.54
CA ALA A 220 -10.57 3.07 -10.89
C ALA A 220 -11.87 3.61 -11.49
N VAL A 221 -11.77 4.26 -12.64
CA VAL A 221 -12.86 4.97 -13.32
C VAL A 221 -13.47 4.09 -14.40
N SER A 222 -12.62 3.56 -15.28
CA SER A 222 -13.03 2.71 -16.38
C SER A 222 -11.95 1.73 -16.79
N VAL A 223 -12.36 0.69 -17.51
CA VAL A 223 -11.48 -0.25 -18.21
C VAL A 223 -11.76 -0.12 -19.69
N ASN A 224 -10.72 0.05 -20.50
CA ASN A 224 -10.86 0.04 -21.94
C ASN A 224 -11.12 -1.38 -22.45
N ASN A 225 -12.18 -1.57 -23.24
CA ASN A 225 -12.62 -2.91 -23.64
C ASN A 225 -11.67 -3.61 -24.62
N GLU A 226 -10.89 -2.85 -25.41
CA GLU A 226 -9.96 -3.40 -26.40
C GLU A 226 -8.54 -3.58 -25.80
N GLU A 227 -8.01 -2.53 -25.17
CA GLU A 227 -6.64 -2.50 -24.67
C GLU A 227 -6.51 -3.07 -23.25
N ASN A 228 -7.63 -3.25 -22.53
CA ASN A 228 -7.69 -3.66 -21.11
C ASN A 228 -6.86 -2.75 -20.18
N THR A 229 -6.66 -1.49 -20.57
CA THR A 229 -6.05 -0.46 -19.73
C THR A 229 -7.06 0.07 -18.72
N VAL A 230 -6.58 0.53 -17.56
CA VAL A 230 -7.47 0.98 -16.47
C VAL A 230 -7.23 2.45 -16.18
N LYS A 231 -8.25 3.28 -16.42
CA LYS A 231 -8.21 4.70 -16.10
C LYS A 231 -8.37 4.91 -14.61
N LEU A 232 -7.43 5.61 -13.99
CA LEU A 232 -7.44 5.98 -12.59
C LEU A 232 -7.54 7.49 -12.41
N VAL A 233 -8.10 7.93 -11.29
CA VAL A 233 -8.05 9.32 -10.80
C VAL A 233 -7.66 9.33 -9.33
N THR A 234 -6.87 10.30 -8.88
CA THR A 234 -6.57 10.40 -7.44
C THR A 234 -7.85 10.62 -6.62
N GLU A 235 -7.98 10.01 -5.45
CA GLU A 235 -9.15 10.24 -4.57
C GLU A 235 -9.23 11.71 -4.14
N TRP A 236 -8.08 12.27 -3.79
CA TRP A 236 -7.96 13.62 -3.26
C TRP A 236 -7.33 14.60 -4.24
N ASN A 237 -7.52 15.89 -3.96
CA ASN A 237 -6.84 16.96 -4.70
C ASN A 237 -5.37 16.96 -4.27
N ILE A 238 -4.45 16.69 -5.21
CA ILE A 238 -3.02 16.60 -4.88
C ILE A 238 -2.43 17.98 -4.62
N SER A 239 -2.91 18.98 -5.37
CA SER A 239 -2.57 20.39 -5.23
C SER A 239 -3.72 21.27 -5.71
N SER A 240 -3.50 22.58 -5.76
CA SER A 240 -4.44 23.59 -6.26
C SER A 240 -3.68 24.63 -7.07
N ILE A 241 -4.04 24.80 -8.34
CA ILE A 241 -3.40 25.74 -9.27
C ILE A 241 -4.42 26.42 -10.17
N VAL A 242 -3.95 27.47 -10.84
CA VAL A 242 -4.65 28.09 -11.96
C VAL A 242 -4.60 27.17 -13.18
N TYR A 243 -5.70 27.05 -13.93
CA TYR A 243 -5.74 26.21 -15.13
C TYR A 243 -4.86 26.79 -16.26
N SER A 244 -5.02 28.10 -16.56
CA SER A 244 -4.19 28.82 -17.53
C SER A 244 -4.26 30.35 -17.31
N SER A 245 -3.56 31.14 -18.13
CA SER A 245 -3.68 32.61 -18.15
C SER A 245 -4.98 33.14 -18.76
N GLY A 246 -5.95 32.28 -19.11
CA GLY A 246 -7.21 32.70 -19.73
C GLY A 246 -7.70 31.77 -20.86
N SER A 247 -6.85 30.88 -21.37
CA SER A 247 -7.23 29.85 -22.34
C SER A 247 -8.00 28.71 -21.69
N THR A 248 -8.94 28.12 -22.42
CA THR A 248 -9.68 26.93 -21.96
C THR A 248 -9.09 25.62 -22.48
N ASP A 249 -8.15 25.71 -23.42
CA ASP A 249 -7.46 24.54 -23.98
C ASP A 249 -6.64 23.84 -22.90
N PHE A 250 -6.67 22.51 -22.88
CA PHE A 250 -5.82 21.70 -22.01
C PHE A 250 -4.37 21.73 -22.50
N GLU A 251 -4.16 21.63 -23.82
CA GLU A 251 -2.84 21.72 -24.45
C GLU A 251 -2.20 23.11 -24.22
N GLY A 252 -0.93 23.13 -23.79
CA GLY A 252 -0.18 24.31 -23.38
C GLY A 252 -0.66 24.97 -22.08
N SER A 253 -1.55 24.32 -21.32
CA SER A 253 -2.08 24.88 -20.07
C SER A 253 -1.10 24.71 -18.91
N TYR A 254 -1.27 25.50 -17.85
CA TYR A 254 -0.51 25.27 -16.61
C TYR A 254 -0.88 23.95 -15.95
N MET A 255 -2.09 23.44 -16.24
CA MET A 255 -2.56 22.16 -15.73
C MET A 255 -1.80 20.99 -16.35
N GLU A 256 -1.71 20.94 -17.67
CA GLU A 256 -0.91 19.96 -18.41
C GLU A 256 0.56 20.02 -17.97
N GLU A 257 1.14 21.23 -17.93
CA GLU A 257 2.53 21.42 -17.49
C GLU A 257 2.79 20.87 -16.08
N TRP A 258 1.84 21.03 -15.15
CA TRP A 258 1.97 20.53 -13.77
C TRP A 258 1.86 19.01 -13.70
N LEU A 259 0.91 18.44 -14.44
CA LEU A 259 0.64 17.00 -14.46
C LEU A 259 1.81 16.22 -15.06
N ASN A 260 2.43 16.75 -16.11
CA ASN A 260 3.53 16.12 -16.83
C ASN A 260 4.92 16.68 -16.45
N ASP A 261 5.04 17.38 -15.32
CA ASP A 261 6.32 17.89 -14.82
C ASP A 261 7.26 16.74 -14.37
N THR A 262 8.42 16.66 -15.02
CA THR A 262 9.46 15.65 -14.78
C THR A 262 10.61 16.14 -13.91
N SER A 263 10.53 17.36 -13.37
CA SER A 263 11.47 17.85 -12.37
C SER A 263 11.33 17.08 -11.05
N VAL A 264 12.34 17.17 -10.17
CA VAL A 264 12.41 16.40 -8.90
C VAL A 264 11.19 16.61 -7.97
N ASP A 265 10.52 17.75 -8.06
CA ASP A 265 9.29 18.08 -7.35
C ASP A 265 8.03 18.09 -8.24
N GLY A 266 8.18 17.76 -9.52
CA GLY A 266 7.10 17.61 -10.48
C GLY A 266 6.27 16.34 -10.25
N PHE A 267 5.00 16.36 -10.65
CA PHE A 267 4.08 15.26 -10.37
C PHE A 267 4.50 13.95 -11.05
N LEU A 268 4.82 13.98 -12.34
CA LEU A 268 5.15 12.80 -13.12
C LEU A 268 6.46 12.15 -12.65
N CYS A 269 7.48 12.96 -12.30
CA CYS A 269 8.73 12.43 -11.72
C CYS A 269 8.51 11.72 -10.38
N ASN A 270 7.49 12.15 -9.63
CA ASN A 270 7.13 11.58 -8.34
C ASN A 270 6.10 10.42 -8.46
N LEU A 271 5.91 9.88 -9.67
CA LEU A 271 5.27 8.60 -9.91
C LEU A 271 6.31 7.48 -10.04
N ARG A 272 6.02 6.35 -9.42
CA ARG A 272 6.90 5.18 -9.40
C ARG A 272 6.94 4.50 -10.76
N GLU A 273 8.14 4.35 -11.33
CA GLU A 273 8.42 3.50 -12.50
C GLU A 273 7.36 3.65 -13.61
N THR A 274 7.11 4.88 -14.05
CA THR A 274 6.02 5.22 -14.99
C THR A 274 5.98 4.30 -16.20
N ASP A 275 7.13 3.96 -16.77
CA ASP A 275 7.25 3.09 -17.95
C ASP A 275 6.74 1.66 -17.70
N ASN A 276 6.70 1.20 -16.45
CA ASN A 276 6.19 -0.12 -16.07
C ASN A 276 4.68 -0.11 -15.81
N PHE A 277 4.15 1.00 -15.27
CA PHE A 277 2.78 1.05 -14.75
C PHE A 277 1.81 1.78 -15.69
N ILE A 278 2.20 2.89 -16.30
CA ILE A 278 1.27 3.81 -16.97
C ILE A 278 1.49 3.87 -18.48
N VAL A 279 0.42 4.07 -19.24
CA VAL A 279 0.46 4.39 -20.67
C VAL A 279 0.93 5.84 -20.81
N THR A 280 2.18 6.03 -21.25
CA THR A 280 2.84 7.35 -21.28
C THR A 280 2.44 8.24 -22.45
N ASP A 281 1.81 7.64 -23.46
CA ASP A 281 1.26 8.23 -24.68
C ASP A 281 -0.28 8.12 -24.68
N ALA A 282 -0.90 8.27 -23.50
CA ALA A 282 -2.35 8.17 -23.38
C ALA A 282 -3.04 9.35 -24.07
N VAL A 283 -4.15 9.05 -24.76
CA VAL A 283 -4.97 10.04 -25.45
C VAL A 283 -6.06 10.57 -24.52
N TRP A 284 -6.06 11.87 -24.26
CA TRP A 284 -7.03 12.57 -23.41
C TRP A 284 -7.99 13.39 -24.25
N ASP A 285 -9.30 13.13 -24.12
CA ASP A 285 -10.34 13.86 -24.84
C ASP A 285 -10.68 15.19 -24.15
N ALA A 286 -10.19 16.28 -24.75
CA ALA A 286 -10.37 17.66 -24.31
C ALA A 286 -11.49 18.38 -25.08
N THR A 287 -12.35 17.64 -25.79
CA THR A 287 -13.42 18.21 -26.60
C THR A 287 -14.34 19.07 -25.74
N MET A 288 -14.67 20.27 -26.23
CA MET A 288 -15.58 21.18 -25.54
C MET A 288 -16.98 20.56 -25.37
N ASP A 289 -17.51 20.60 -24.14
CA ASP A 289 -18.84 20.12 -23.83
C ASP A 289 -19.67 21.14 -23.03
N ALA A 290 -20.57 21.79 -23.75
CA ALA A 290 -21.54 22.76 -23.22
C ALA A 290 -22.90 22.12 -22.83
N ARG A 291 -23.04 20.80 -22.88
CA ARG A 291 -24.31 20.10 -22.61
C ARG A 291 -24.76 20.27 -21.15
N ALA A 292 -26.05 20.07 -20.92
CA ALA A 292 -26.58 20.06 -19.56
C ALA A 292 -26.03 18.87 -18.75
N LEU A 293 -25.96 19.04 -17.43
CA LEU A 293 -25.55 17.95 -16.53
C LEU A 293 -26.48 16.74 -16.64
N GLY A 294 -25.90 15.55 -16.51
CA GLY A 294 -26.60 14.27 -16.67
C GLY A 294 -26.65 13.77 -18.12
N SER A 295 -25.92 14.41 -19.04
CA SER A 295 -25.69 13.86 -20.38
C SER A 295 -24.57 12.82 -20.32
N PHE A 296 -24.92 11.55 -20.59
CA PHE A 296 -23.99 10.43 -20.64
C PHE A 296 -23.57 10.12 -22.09
N GLU A 297 -23.42 11.14 -22.92
CA GLU A 297 -22.98 10.97 -24.31
C GLU A 297 -21.47 11.22 -24.39
N ARG A 298 -20.72 10.20 -24.82
CA ARG A 298 -19.27 10.28 -25.03
C ARG A 298 -18.96 11.46 -25.99
N PRO A 299 -17.94 12.28 -25.72
CA PRO A 299 -17.52 13.32 -26.65
C PRO A 299 -17.02 12.73 -27.97
N ASP A 300 -17.03 13.52 -29.04
CA ASP A 300 -16.69 13.05 -30.40
C ASP A 300 -15.18 12.97 -30.69
N GLY A 301 -14.33 13.31 -29.71
CA GLY A 301 -12.88 13.27 -29.85
C GLY A 301 -12.31 14.28 -30.85
N THR A 302 -13.00 15.39 -31.12
CA THR A 302 -12.50 16.42 -32.06
C THR A 302 -11.26 17.16 -31.55
N THR A 303 -11.06 17.23 -30.24
CA THR A 303 -9.84 17.76 -29.61
C THR A 303 -9.27 16.73 -28.64
N VAL A 304 -8.07 16.26 -28.91
CA VAL A 304 -7.36 15.29 -28.05
C VAL A 304 -5.93 15.77 -27.77
N VAL A 305 -5.39 15.34 -26.63
CA VAL A 305 -4.00 15.61 -26.21
C VAL A 305 -3.33 14.30 -25.81
N GLU A 306 -2.11 14.05 -26.27
CA GLU A 306 -1.33 12.86 -25.93
C GLU A 306 -0.36 13.16 -24.78
N ASP A 307 -0.60 12.57 -23.61
CA ASP A 307 0.19 12.81 -22.40
C ASP A 307 0.16 11.61 -21.46
N ALA A 308 1.18 11.47 -20.61
CA ALA A 308 1.22 10.42 -19.59
C ALA A 308 0.16 10.63 -18.50
N VAL A 309 -0.12 11.89 -18.16
CA VAL A 309 -1.04 12.27 -17.10
C VAL A 309 -2.00 13.35 -17.60
N GLY A 310 -3.30 13.13 -17.38
CA GLY A 310 -4.35 14.09 -17.70
C GLY A 310 -5.26 14.37 -16.52
N LEU A 311 -6.47 14.84 -16.83
CA LEU A 311 -7.59 14.93 -15.89
C LEU A 311 -8.73 14.03 -16.38
N LEU A 312 -9.78 13.87 -15.58
CA LEU A 312 -11.04 13.32 -16.10
C LEU A 312 -11.77 14.39 -16.90
N ASN A 313 -12.38 13.99 -18.01
CA ASN A 313 -13.31 14.86 -18.72
C ASN A 313 -14.68 14.86 -18.01
N MET A 314 -15.55 15.79 -18.38
CA MET A 314 -16.85 15.94 -17.73
C MET A 314 -17.77 14.74 -18.00
N TYR A 315 -17.69 14.08 -19.15
CA TYR A 315 -18.45 12.86 -19.44
C TYR A 315 -18.09 11.73 -18.47
N GLU A 316 -16.80 11.46 -18.28
CA GLU A 316 -16.28 10.42 -17.38
C GLU A 316 -16.69 10.67 -15.92
N TYR A 317 -16.60 11.92 -15.46
CA TYR A 317 -17.10 12.29 -14.14
C TYR A 317 -18.60 12.03 -14.01
N GLN A 318 -19.39 12.43 -15.02
CA GLN A 318 -20.83 12.28 -14.95
C GLN A 318 -21.25 10.80 -14.90
N THR A 319 -20.62 9.96 -15.72
CA THR A 319 -20.86 8.50 -15.72
C THR A 319 -20.67 7.86 -14.34
N SER A 320 -19.78 8.41 -13.51
CA SER A 320 -19.55 7.89 -12.15
C SER A 320 -20.79 7.88 -11.25
N TYR A 321 -21.80 8.71 -11.54
CA TYR A 321 -23.06 8.74 -10.81
C TYR A 321 -24.24 8.15 -11.59
N ASN A 322 -24.01 7.46 -12.71
CA ASN A 322 -25.07 6.70 -13.37
C ASN A 322 -25.72 5.72 -12.38
N GLY A 323 -27.05 5.65 -12.37
CA GLY A 323 -27.82 4.91 -11.37
C GLY A 323 -28.01 5.61 -10.01
N THR A 324 -27.42 6.78 -9.79
CA THR A 324 -27.58 7.58 -8.57
C THR A 324 -27.60 9.10 -8.87
N THR A 325 -27.43 9.95 -7.86
CA THR A 325 -27.33 11.41 -7.99
C THR A 325 -25.87 11.86 -8.00
N TYR A 326 -25.58 13.03 -8.59
CA TYR A 326 -24.24 13.63 -8.56
C TYR A 326 -23.67 13.78 -7.14
N SER A 327 -24.53 14.01 -6.14
CA SER A 327 -24.12 14.16 -4.74
C SER A 327 -23.66 12.83 -4.13
N ASN A 328 -24.19 11.72 -4.65
CA ASN A 328 -23.93 10.39 -4.14
C ASN A 328 -22.93 9.60 -4.98
N GLY A 329 -22.63 10.03 -6.21
CA GLY A 329 -21.61 9.45 -7.07
C GLY A 329 -20.29 9.22 -6.35
N TYR A 330 -19.64 8.09 -6.63
CA TYR A 330 -18.45 7.70 -5.89
C TYR A 330 -17.23 8.61 -6.13
N LEU A 331 -17.18 9.32 -7.27
CA LEU A 331 -16.14 10.31 -7.57
C LEU A 331 -16.40 11.68 -6.95
N ASN A 332 -17.57 11.93 -6.36
CA ASN A 332 -17.77 13.12 -5.54
C ASN A 332 -16.94 12.98 -4.26
N ASN A 333 -15.71 13.53 -4.26
CA ASN A 333 -14.78 13.51 -3.13
C ASN A 333 -15.01 14.68 -2.15
N GLY A 334 -16.08 15.47 -2.30
CA GLY A 334 -16.39 16.54 -1.36
C GLY A 334 -15.52 17.79 -1.51
N LEU A 335 -14.81 17.96 -2.63
CA LEU A 335 -13.91 19.07 -2.91
C LEU A 335 -14.19 19.71 -4.26
N TYR A 336 -13.65 20.90 -4.45
CA TYR A 336 -13.68 21.63 -5.71
C TYR A 336 -12.46 21.24 -6.57
N TRP A 337 -12.68 20.85 -7.82
CA TRP A 337 -11.58 20.50 -8.72
C TRP A 337 -11.89 20.72 -10.22
N TRP A 338 -10.83 20.86 -11.01
CA TRP A 338 -10.88 21.03 -12.47
C TRP A 338 -11.10 19.72 -13.21
N THR A 339 -11.89 19.74 -14.29
CA THR A 339 -11.81 18.74 -15.36
C THR A 339 -10.98 19.32 -16.53
N LEU A 340 -10.60 18.51 -17.52
CA LEU A 340 -9.96 19.04 -18.74
C LEU A 340 -10.95 19.58 -19.78
N THR A 341 -12.26 19.54 -19.51
CA THR A 341 -13.30 19.82 -20.52
C THR A 341 -13.61 21.32 -20.59
N PRO A 342 -13.40 21.99 -21.73
CA PRO A 342 -13.91 23.34 -21.93
C PRO A 342 -15.44 23.36 -21.89
N TYR A 343 -16.03 24.36 -21.22
CA TYR A 343 -17.47 24.64 -21.31
C TYR A 343 -17.78 25.63 -22.44
N SER A 344 -16.90 26.61 -22.61
CA SER A 344 -16.94 27.64 -23.65
C SER A 344 -15.51 28.12 -23.92
N SER A 345 -15.33 29.13 -24.77
CA SER A 345 -14.02 29.76 -24.98
C SER A 345 -13.49 30.53 -23.76
N SER A 346 -14.30 30.77 -22.73
CA SER A 346 -13.94 31.56 -21.55
C SER A 346 -13.93 30.79 -20.24
N ASP A 347 -14.57 29.62 -20.19
CA ASP A 347 -14.72 28.85 -18.96
C ASP A 347 -14.43 27.36 -19.18
N VAL A 348 -13.76 26.77 -18.20
CA VAL A 348 -13.50 25.32 -18.10
C VAL A 348 -14.45 24.70 -17.09
N ARG A 349 -14.85 23.46 -17.32
CA ARG A 349 -15.72 22.71 -16.41
C ARG A 349 -15.03 22.41 -15.07
N THR A 350 -15.81 22.49 -14.02
CA THR A 350 -15.37 22.19 -12.65
C THR A 350 -16.38 21.31 -11.94
N VAL A 351 -15.91 20.54 -10.97
CA VAL A 351 -16.75 19.81 -10.01
C VAL A 351 -16.69 20.54 -8.68
N TYR A 352 -17.84 20.78 -8.08
CA TYR A 352 -17.98 21.42 -6.78
C TYR A 352 -18.02 20.37 -5.67
N HIS A 353 -17.81 20.84 -4.43
CA HIS A 353 -17.77 20.02 -3.23
C HIS A 353 -19.06 19.23 -2.92
N ASP A 354 -20.20 19.61 -3.50
CA ASP A 354 -21.46 18.87 -3.39
C ASP A 354 -21.64 17.83 -4.52
N GLY A 355 -20.68 17.73 -5.43
CA GLY A 355 -20.67 16.86 -6.60
C GLY A 355 -21.31 17.47 -7.84
N SER A 356 -21.90 18.66 -7.75
CA SER A 356 -22.45 19.32 -8.93
C SER A 356 -21.33 19.82 -9.85
N ALA A 357 -21.63 20.00 -11.13
CA ALA A 357 -20.67 20.48 -12.11
C ALA A 357 -21.04 21.88 -12.64
N TYR A 358 -20.04 22.74 -12.72
CA TYR A 358 -20.17 24.14 -13.12
C TYR A 358 -19.10 24.46 -14.16
N SER A 359 -18.95 25.75 -14.46
CA SER A 359 -17.86 26.27 -15.25
C SER A 359 -17.21 27.43 -14.50
N SER A 360 -15.93 27.66 -14.75
CA SER A 360 -15.18 28.75 -14.13
C SER A 360 -14.09 29.26 -15.04
N SER A 361 -13.76 30.53 -14.88
CA SER A 361 -12.64 31.14 -15.61
C SER A 361 -11.36 30.36 -15.32
N PRO A 362 -10.58 30.01 -16.36
CA PRO A 362 -9.34 29.24 -16.19
C PRO A 362 -8.26 30.01 -15.41
N SER A 363 -8.43 31.33 -15.21
CA SER A 363 -7.56 32.15 -14.36
C SER A 363 -7.79 31.97 -12.86
N TYR A 364 -8.86 31.29 -12.44
CA TYR A 364 -9.08 30.94 -11.03
C TYR A 364 -8.25 29.74 -10.61
N ALA A 365 -7.90 29.66 -9.32
CA ALA A 365 -7.16 28.53 -8.78
C ALA A 365 -8.11 27.53 -8.12
N SER A 366 -8.04 26.28 -8.53
CA SER A 366 -8.90 25.21 -8.04
C SER A 366 -8.09 23.92 -7.90
N GLY A 367 -8.63 22.98 -7.12
CA GLY A 367 -7.99 21.69 -6.91
C GLY A 367 -7.80 20.91 -8.21
N LEU A 368 -6.83 20.01 -8.20
CA LEU A 368 -6.55 19.15 -9.34
C LEU A 368 -6.42 17.69 -8.88
N ARG A 369 -7.03 16.80 -9.66
CA ARG A 369 -7.05 15.35 -9.44
C ARG A 369 -6.43 14.66 -10.66
N PRO A 370 -5.13 14.35 -10.61
CA PRO A 370 -4.44 13.73 -11.73
C PRO A 370 -5.09 12.40 -12.12
N SER A 371 -5.10 12.13 -13.42
CA SER A 371 -5.61 10.90 -14.00
C SER A 371 -4.54 10.22 -14.84
N ILE A 372 -4.50 8.89 -14.80
CA ILE A 372 -3.54 8.05 -15.52
C ILE A 372 -4.26 6.84 -16.10
N ASN A 373 -3.68 6.21 -17.12
CA ASN A 373 -4.12 4.90 -17.60
C ASN A 373 -3.07 3.85 -17.21
N LEU A 374 -3.44 2.87 -16.38
CA LEU A 374 -2.59 1.72 -16.10
C LEU A 374 -2.54 0.80 -17.33
N LYS A 375 -1.36 0.24 -17.61
CA LYS A 375 -1.18 -0.78 -18.65
C LYS A 375 -1.93 -2.06 -18.28
N SER A 376 -2.39 -2.81 -19.28
CA SER A 376 -3.05 -4.11 -19.09
C SER A 376 -2.15 -5.17 -18.42
N SER A 377 -0.82 -5.02 -18.54
CA SER A 377 0.16 -5.88 -17.86
C SER A 377 0.29 -5.64 -16.35
N VAL A 378 -0.41 -4.67 -15.78
CA VAL A 378 -0.38 -4.39 -14.33
C VAL A 378 -1.33 -5.34 -13.61
N HIS A 379 -0.89 -5.84 -12.47
CA HIS A 379 -1.61 -6.87 -11.71
C HIS A 379 -1.81 -6.47 -10.26
N ILE A 380 -2.95 -6.88 -9.70
CA ILE A 380 -3.25 -6.75 -8.27
C ILE A 380 -2.60 -7.90 -7.51
N VAL A 381 -1.98 -7.59 -6.38
CA VAL A 381 -1.33 -8.56 -5.49
C VAL A 381 -1.79 -8.45 -4.05
N ASP A 382 -2.64 -7.51 -3.69
CA ASP A 382 -3.24 -7.46 -2.35
C ASP A 382 -4.44 -6.51 -2.37
N GLY A 383 -5.17 -6.43 -1.26
CA GLY A 383 -6.29 -5.52 -1.09
C GLY A 383 -7.59 -6.04 -1.69
N ASP A 384 -8.71 -5.54 -1.19
CA ASP A 384 -10.07 -5.88 -1.66
C ASP A 384 -10.76 -4.70 -2.38
N GLY A 385 -9.99 -3.63 -2.59
CA GLY A 385 -10.47 -2.42 -3.25
C GLY A 385 -11.30 -1.52 -2.34
N THR A 386 -11.43 -1.81 -1.04
CA THR A 386 -12.03 -0.87 -0.07
C THR A 386 -11.06 0.26 0.27
N ILE A 387 -11.56 1.36 0.84
CA ILE A 387 -10.69 2.49 1.26
C ILE A 387 -9.70 2.10 2.36
N SER A 388 -10.09 1.18 3.25
CA SER A 388 -9.23 0.66 4.32
C SER A 388 -8.21 -0.37 3.85
N ASN A 389 -8.50 -1.04 2.73
CA ASN A 389 -7.69 -2.10 2.17
C ASN A 389 -7.64 -2.00 0.63
N PRO A 390 -7.07 -0.89 0.10
CA PRO A 390 -7.08 -0.62 -1.33
C PRO A 390 -6.26 -1.69 -2.06
N TYR A 391 -6.60 -1.93 -3.33
CA TYR A 391 -5.82 -2.83 -4.16
C TYR A 391 -4.36 -2.39 -4.24
N ARG A 392 -3.44 -3.33 -4.02
CA ARG A 392 -1.99 -3.12 -4.14
C ARG A 392 -1.50 -3.72 -5.45
N LEU A 393 -0.62 -3.00 -6.14
CA LEU A 393 -0.10 -3.41 -7.44
C LEU A 393 1.20 -4.19 -7.30
N ASN A 394 1.39 -5.22 -8.13
CA ASN A 394 2.66 -5.93 -8.21
C ASN A 394 3.77 -4.94 -8.58
N GLY A 395 4.88 -4.95 -7.85
CA GLY A 395 5.97 -3.99 -8.04
C GLY A 395 5.77 -2.65 -7.33
N ASP A 396 4.59 -2.35 -6.77
CA ASP A 396 4.37 -1.21 -5.85
C ASP A 396 3.98 -1.64 -4.42
N ASN A 397 3.75 -2.94 -4.20
CA ASN A 397 3.50 -3.51 -2.87
C ASN A 397 4.81 -3.87 -2.15
N ASP A 398 5.63 -2.87 -1.83
CA ASP A 398 6.89 -3.09 -1.12
C ASP A 398 6.65 -3.71 0.26
N THR A 399 7.47 -4.70 0.60
CA THR A 399 7.49 -5.34 1.93
C THR A 399 8.90 -5.25 2.51
N ASN A 400 9.01 -5.43 3.84
CA ASN A 400 10.30 -5.47 4.54
C ASN A 400 11.19 -4.23 4.36
N LEU A 401 10.61 -3.03 4.50
CA LEU A 401 11.32 -1.75 4.33
C LEU A 401 12.20 -1.33 5.53
N SER A 402 12.36 -2.19 6.54
CA SER A 402 13.21 -1.88 7.70
C SER A 402 14.66 -1.70 7.27
N GLY A 403 15.28 -0.59 7.70
CA GLY A 403 16.63 -0.18 7.31
C GLY A 403 16.71 0.61 5.99
N ALA A 404 15.62 0.72 5.21
CA ALA A 404 15.63 1.52 3.99
C ALA A 404 15.68 3.02 4.29
N LEU A 405 16.39 3.79 3.47
CA LEU A 405 16.42 5.25 3.58
C LEU A 405 15.05 5.85 3.27
N LEU A 406 14.61 6.82 4.08
CA LEU A 406 13.37 7.54 3.81
C LEU A 406 13.45 8.35 2.50
N SER A 407 14.64 8.80 2.13
CA SER A 407 14.88 9.53 0.88
C SER A 407 14.71 8.70 -0.39
N SER A 408 14.57 7.38 -0.30
CA SER A 408 14.24 6.52 -1.44
C SER A 408 12.73 6.28 -1.62
N ARG A 409 11.90 6.93 -0.81
CA ARG A 409 10.43 6.74 -0.76
C ARG A 409 9.68 7.75 -1.61
N TYR A 410 8.38 7.56 -1.83
CA TYR A 410 7.62 8.31 -2.83
C TYR A 410 6.72 9.38 -2.21
N SER A 411 6.48 10.46 -2.98
CA SER A 411 5.53 11.51 -2.59
C SER A 411 4.14 10.95 -2.29
N GLY A 412 3.59 11.36 -1.15
CA GLY A 412 2.26 10.98 -0.66
C GLY A 412 2.27 9.86 0.39
N GLU A 413 3.36 9.09 0.54
CA GLU A 413 3.44 8.05 1.58
C GLU A 413 3.40 8.66 2.98
N TYR A 414 2.80 7.94 3.92
CA TYR A 414 2.55 8.38 5.29
C TYR A 414 3.69 8.02 6.24
N ILE A 415 3.98 8.92 7.18
CA ILE A 415 5.04 8.78 8.19
C ILE A 415 4.46 9.12 9.57
N ARG A 416 4.85 8.37 10.60
CA ARG A 416 4.67 8.78 11.99
C ARG A 416 5.75 9.78 12.39
N PHE A 417 5.33 10.99 12.71
CA PHE A 417 6.19 12.09 13.10
C PHE A 417 5.36 13.08 13.93
N GLY A 418 5.92 13.65 15.00
CA GLY A 418 5.17 14.50 15.94
C GLY A 418 4.50 13.69 17.05
N ASN A 419 3.59 14.31 17.80
CA ASN A 419 3.00 13.72 19.01
C ASN A 419 1.46 13.78 19.03
N ASP A 420 0.86 13.04 19.96
CA ASP A 420 -0.58 12.99 20.24
C ASP A 420 -1.44 12.87 18.97
N GLU A 421 -2.38 13.80 18.75
CA GLU A 421 -3.24 13.83 17.56
C GLU A 421 -2.56 14.41 16.31
N ASN A 422 -1.37 15.00 16.45
CA ASN A 422 -0.60 15.65 15.38
C ASN A 422 0.59 14.80 14.93
N ASN A 423 0.43 13.47 14.91
CA ASN A 423 1.52 12.52 14.75
C ASN A 423 1.63 11.89 13.33
N LEU A 424 0.93 12.43 12.34
CA LEU A 424 0.85 11.87 10.99
C LEU A 424 1.28 12.90 9.94
N TYR A 425 2.26 12.52 9.13
CA TYR A 425 2.88 13.35 8.10
C TYR A 425 2.89 12.62 6.76
N ARG A 426 3.12 13.35 5.67
CA ARG A 426 3.25 12.82 4.32
C ARG A 426 4.52 13.31 3.66
N ILE A 427 5.14 12.45 2.87
CA ILE A 427 6.24 12.83 1.99
C ILE A 427 5.72 13.78 0.92
N VAL A 428 6.39 14.91 0.75
CA VAL A 428 6.10 15.92 -0.26
C VAL A 428 6.93 15.65 -1.51
N SER A 429 8.25 15.66 -1.35
CA SER A 429 9.25 15.48 -2.42
C SER A 429 10.66 15.36 -1.83
N HIS A 430 11.66 15.25 -2.70
CA HIS A 430 13.09 15.26 -2.35
C HIS A 430 13.84 16.45 -2.97
N GLU A 431 13.16 17.59 -3.12
CA GLU A 431 13.72 18.75 -3.85
C GLU A 431 14.96 19.38 -3.20
N ASN A 432 15.17 19.17 -1.90
CA ASN A 432 16.22 19.82 -1.12
C ASN A 432 17.48 18.94 -0.99
N GLY A 433 17.74 18.09 -1.99
CA GLY A 433 18.91 17.21 -2.04
C GLY A 433 18.62 15.82 -1.49
N SER A 434 19.50 15.29 -0.65
CA SER A 434 19.40 13.91 -0.13
C SER A 434 18.44 13.72 1.04
N GLY A 435 17.85 14.80 1.56
CA GLY A 435 16.85 14.76 2.62
C GLY A 435 15.43 14.52 2.10
N THR A 436 14.47 14.37 3.01
CA THR A 436 13.06 14.15 2.65
C THR A 436 12.19 15.28 3.16
N LYS A 437 11.48 15.96 2.25
CA LYS A 437 10.53 17.01 2.59
C LYS A 437 9.22 16.39 3.03
N ILE A 438 8.72 16.75 4.21
CA ILE A 438 7.45 16.24 4.75
C ILE A 438 6.54 17.38 5.20
N THR A 439 5.23 17.12 5.19
CA THR A 439 4.20 18.02 5.72
C THR A 439 3.24 17.25 6.62
N SER A 440 2.63 17.90 7.61
CA SER A 440 1.58 17.25 8.40
C SER A 440 0.44 16.80 7.49
N ALA A 441 -0.18 15.65 7.74
CA ALA A 441 -1.23 15.13 6.88
C ALA A 441 -2.46 16.07 6.84
N GLU A 442 -2.75 16.69 7.98
CA GLU A 442 -3.81 17.67 8.20
C GLU A 442 -3.24 18.93 8.88
N PRO A 443 -3.95 20.08 8.84
CA PRO A 443 -3.63 21.21 9.69
C PRO A 443 -3.66 20.81 11.18
N LEU A 444 -2.75 21.38 11.97
CA LEU A 444 -2.56 21.01 13.37
C LEU A 444 -3.85 21.21 14.19
N LYS A 445 -4.03 20.37 15.22
CA LYS A 445 -5.18 20.38 16.13
C LYS A 445 -4.74 20.49 17.59
N ASP A 446 -5.61 21.08 18.41
CA ASP A 446 -5.59 20.97 19.86
C ASP A 446 -6.98 20.54 20.34
N SER A 447 -7.02 19.39 21.00
CA SER A 447 -8.23 18.77 21.52
C SER A 447 -9.30 18.58 20.43
N GLY A 448 -8.87 18.11 19.25
CA GLY A 448 -9.73 17.86 18.08
C GLY A 448 -10.14 19.12 17.31
N THR A 449 -9.71 20.31 17.72
CA THR A 449 -10.02 21.58 17.04
C THR A 449 -8.81 22.09 16.28
N PHE A 450 -8.98 22.51 15.03
CA PHE A 450 -7.88 23.08 14.25
C PHE A 450 -7.29 24.33 14.91
N ILE A 451 -5.97 24.33 15.04
CA ILE A 451 -5.19 25.49 15.47
C ILE A 451 -5.12 26.47 14.30
N THR A 452 -5.42 27.73 14.58
CA THR A 452 -5.36 28.80 13.59
C THR A 452 -4.44 29.93 14.04
N SER A 453 -3.71 30.54 13.10
CA SER A 453 -2.92 31.74 13.35
C SER A 453 -3.06 32.74 12.22
N ALA A 454 -2.89 34.01 12.56
CA ALA A 454 -2.50 35.01 11.56
C ALA A 454 -1.16 34.62 10.94
N PHE A 455 -1.00 34.91 9.65
CA PHE A 455 0.31 34.79 9.03
C PHE A 455 1.28 35.84 9.57
N GLY A 456 0.80 37.08 9.69
CA GLY A 456 1.56 38.20 10.22
C GLY A 456 0.98 39.55 9.84
N SER A 457 1.77 40.61 10.02
CA SER A 457 1.41 41.98 9.61
C SER A 457 1.65 42.26 8.11
N ASN A 458 2.33 41.35 7.41
CA ASN A 458 2.61 41.41 5.98
C ASN A 458 2.64 39.98 5.38
N THR A 459 2.79 39.87 4.06
CA THR A 459 2.73 38.59 3.33
C THR A 459 4.07 37.86 3.23
N THR A 460 5.16 38.41 3.76
CA THR A 460 6.50 37.81 3.67
C THR A 460 6.75 36.88 4.85
N PHE A 461 7.09 35.62 4.56
CA PHE A 461 7.48 34.66 5.60
C PHE A 461 8.85 35.02 6.19
N SER A 462 8.98 34.96 7.52
CA SER A 462 10.25 34.93 8.21
C SER A 462 10.12 34.15 9.51
N SER A 463 11.21 33.59 10.03
CA SER A 463 11.22 32.91 11.34
C SER A 463 10.85 33.81 12.53
N THR A 464 10.73 35.12 12.30
CA THR A 464 10.42 36.13 13.32
C THR A 464 9.06 36.80 13.11
N ASN A 465 8.32 36.46 12.04
CA ASN A 465 6.94 36.94 11.88
C ASN A 465 5.98 36.06 12.71
N THR A 466 4.69 36.44 12.79
CA THR A 466 3.73 35.75 13.68
C THR A 466 3.69 34.24 13.48
N ILE A 467 3.50 33.78 12.23
CA ILE A 467 3.44 32.34 11.95
C ILE A 467 4.81 31.66 12.04
N GLY A 468 5.89 32.37 11.69
CA GLY A 468 7.25 31.85 11.77
C GLY A 468 7.72 31.64 13.20
N ILE A 469 7.33 32.49 14.14
CA ILE A 469 7.58 32.32 15.59
C ILE A 469 6.88 31.06 16.09
N PHE A 470 5.64 30.83 15.68
CA PHE A 470 4.93 29.59 16.02
C PHE A 470 5.66 28.37 15.43
N LEU A 471 5.91 28.35 14.12
CA LEU A 471 6.52 27.22 13.41
C LEU A 471 7.94 26.89 13.89
N ASN A 472 8.77 27.89 14.17
CA ASN A 472 10.17 27.72 14.56
C ASN A 472 10.38 27.82 16.09
N GLY A 473 9.31 27.83 16.86
CA GLY A 473 9.33 27.90 18.33
C GLY A 473 8.35 26.90 18.95
N GLU A 474 7.09 27.32 19.08
CA GLU A 474 6.05 26.52 19.74
C GLU A 474 5.83 25.16 19.06
N TYR A 475 5.75 25.12 17.72
CA TYR A 475 5.58 23.87 16.98
C TYR A 475 6.69 22.85 17.32
N LEU A 476 7.96 23.27 17.23
CA LEU A 476 9.11 22.41 17.50
C LEU A 476 9.21 21.94 18.96
N THR A 477 8.60 22.66 19.90
CA THR A 477 8.70 22.37 21.34
C THR A 477 7.49 21.64 21.90
N SER A 478 6.30 21.87 21.33
CA SER A 478 5.04 21.34 21.82
C SER A 478 4.48 20.20 20.97
N TYR A 479 4.82 20.13 19.67
CA TYR A 479 4.19 19.19 18.72
C TYR A 479 5.17 18.20 18.09
N VAL A 480 6.47 18.34 18.39
CA VAL A 480 7.52 17.45 17.90
C VAL A 480 8.22 16.80 19.07
N ASP A 481 8.14 15.47 19.14
CA ASP A 481 8.85 14.72 20.18
C ASP A 481 10.37 14.84 20.04
N SER A 482 11.05 14.77 21.19
CA SER A 482 12.52 14.85 21.25
C SER A 482 13.25 13.79 20.42
N SER A 483 12.62 12.62 20.18
CA SER A 483 13.13 11.58 19.28
C SER A 483 13.24 12.09 17.83
N TYR A 484 12.28 12.89 17.37
CA TYR A 484 12.22 13.41 16.01
C TYR A 484 13.02 14.69 15.80
N ALA A 485 13.20 15.51 16.84
CA ALA A 485 13.86 16.82 16.75
C ALA A 485 15.26 16.75 16.12
N ASN A 486 16.01 15.66 16.39
CA ASN A 486 17.36 15.43 15.84
C ASN A 486 17.37 14.98 14.37
N MET A 487 16.22 14.52 13.84
CA MET A 487 16.05 14.11 12.45
C MET A 487 15.79 15.28 11.51
N ILE A 488 15.38 16.43 12.04
CA ILE A 488 15.08 17.63 11.23
C ILE A 488 16.39 18.33 10.85
N GLU A 489 16.48 18.76 9.60
CA GLU A 489 17.56 19.63 9.13
C GLU A 489 17.67 20.91 9.98
N ASP A 490 18.89 21.42 10.18
CA ASP A 490 19.10 22.59 11.04
C ASP A 490 18.65 23.89 10.38
N SER A 491 18.67 23.95 9.05
CA SER A 491 18.08 25.02 8.24
C SER A 491 17.56 24.46 6.92
N THR A 492 16.57 25.14 6.35
CA THR A 492 16.05 24.88 5.01
C THR A 492 15.86 26.21 4.29
N THR A 493 16.23 26.22 3.02
CA THR A 493 15.92 27.31 2.09
C THR A 493 14.48 27.20 1.61
N TRP A 494 13.65 28.19 1.96
CA TRP A 494 12.26 28.30 1.51
C TRP A 494 12.12 29.35 0.42
N TYR A 495 11.64 28.95 -0.75
CA TYR A 495 11.35 29.88 -1.86
C TYR A 495 10.03 30.60 -1.63
N ILE A 496 10.05 31.94 -1.71
CA ILE A 496 8.92 32.82 -1.42
C ILE A 496 8.58 33.70 -2.63
N GLY A 497 8.47 33.07 -3.80
CA GLY A 497 8.02 33.74 -5.02
C GLY A 497 6.56 34.20 -4.93
N THR A 498 6.19 35.18 -5.75
CA THR A 498 4.85 35.79 -5.78
C THR A 498 4.09 35.30 -7.01
N VAL A 499 2.89 34.76 -6.79
CA VAL A 499 2.02 34.28 -7.88
C VAL A 499 0.75 35.12 -7.90
N GLY A 500 0.69 36.08 -8.82
CA GLY A 500 -0.49 36.93 -9.04
C GLY A 500 -1.69 36.16 -9.61
N TYR A 501 -2.84 36.83 -9.68
CA TYR A 501 -4.06 36.30 -10.31
C TYR A 501 -3.79 35.85 -11.76
N GLY A 502 -4.25 34.64 -12.13
CA GLY A 502 -4.09 34.10 -13.48
C GLY A 502 -2.66 33.69 -13.88
N ASN A 503 -1.67 33.85 -13.00
CA ASN A 503 -0.27 33.53 -13.31
C ASN A 503 0.09 32.07 -13.00
N SER A 504 1.12 31.57 -13.68
CA SER A 504 1.65 30.21 -13.49
C SER A 504 2.12 29.97 -12.05
N TYR A 505 1.82 28.77 -11.54
CA TYR A 505 2.30 28.29 -10.23
C TYR A 505 3.83 28.26 -10.14
N LYS A 506 4.54 28.13 -11.27
CA LYS A 506 6.01 28.12 -11.33
C LYS A 506 6.64 29.36 -10.71
N LEU A 507 5.97 30.52 -10.74
CA LEU A 507 6.47 31.76 -10.11
C LEU A 507 6.59 31.67 -8.58
N ALA A 508 6.04 30.63 -7.94
CA ALA A 508 6.26 30.39 -6.51
C ALA A 508 7.72 29.97 -6.21
N LYS A 509 8.42 29.37 -7.18
CA LYS A 509 9.80 28.85 -7.05
C LYS A 509 10.77 29.49 -8.07
N TYR A 510 10.29 29.85 -9.25
CA TYR A 510 11.09 30.29 -10.38
C TYR A 510 10.89 31.78 -10.70
N THR A 511 11.81 32.36 -11.47
CA THR A 511 11.76 33.77 -11.90
C THR A 511 10.70 34.04 -12.97
N ASP A 512 10.32 33.02 -13.71
CA ASP A 512 9.34 33.07 -14.79
C ASP A 512 8.64 31.70 -14.96
N ALA A 513 7.71 31.63 -15.91
CA ALA A 513 6.92 30.41 -16.18
C ALA A 513 7.70 29.32 -16.93
N THR A 514 8.93 29.56 -17.39
CA THR A 514 9.73 28.53 -18.07
C THR A 514 10.34 27.53 -17.08
N GLY A 515 10.50 27.93 -15.81
CA GLY A 515 11.05 27.08 -14.76
C GLY A 515 12.57 26.88 -14.82
N THR A 516 13.31 27.69 -15.60
CA THR A 516 14.76 27.48 -15.79
C THR A 516 15.62 28.00 -14.65
N SER A 517 15.19 29.04 -13.95
CA SER A 517 15.98 29.74 -12.93
C SER A 517 15.14 29.95 -11.67
N THR A 518 15.65 29.49 -10.53
CA THR A 518 14.98 29.69 -9.24
C THR A 518 15.02 31.15 -8.81
N THR A 519 13.99 31.59 -8.08
CA THR A 519 13.98 32.93 -7.48
C THR A 519 15.09 33.09 -6.45
N SER A 520 15.66 34.30 -6.37
CA SER A 520 16.56 34.69 -5.27
C SER A 520 15.81 35.11 -4.00
N ASN A 521 14.48 35.24 -4.08
CA ASN A 521 13.65 35.55 -2.91
C ASN A 521 13.45 34.28 -2.08
N VAL A 522 14.34 34.09 -1.10
CA VAL A 522 14.37 32.92 -0.23
C VAL A 522 14.48 33.33 1.24
N VAL A 523 14.14 32.41 2.12
CA VAL A 523 14.31 32.57 3.56
C VAL A 523 14.79 31.27 4.20
N GLU A 524 15.73 31.39 5.11
CA GLU A 524 16.28 30.27 5.87
C GLU A 524 15.47 30.08 7.16
N ALA A 525 14.87 28.89 7.33
CA ALA A 525 14.16 28.51 8.54
C ALA A 525 14.11 26.99 8.68
N LYS A 526 13.99 26.49 9.91
CA LYS A 526 13.91 25.04 10.18
C LYS A 526 12.54 24.47 9.77
N VAL A 527 11.48 25.26 9.96
CA VAL A 527 10.10 24.88 9.63
C VAL A 527 9.46 26.00 8.81
N GLY A 528 8.79 25.62 7.72
CA GLY A 528 8.06 26.49 6.82
C GLY A 528 6.64 25.98 6.52
N LEU A 529 6.11 26.41 5.38
CA LEU A 529 4.82 25.95 4.83
C LEU A 529 5.02 25.53 3.36
N LEU A 530 4.02 24.89 2.76
CA LEU A 530 4.07 24.55 1.33
C LEU A 530 3.90 25.80 0.47
N ARG A 531 4.36 25.73 -0.78
CA ARG A 531 4.14 26.76 -1.80
C ARG A 531 2.87 26.47 -2.61
N PHE A 532 2.39 27.48 -3.31
CA PHE A 532 1.29 27.35 -4.27
C PHE A 532 1.68 26.40 -5.39
N GLY A 533 0.82 25.42 -5.68
CA GLY A 533 1.08 24.38 -6.68
C GLY A 533 2.07 23.30 -6.24
N GLU A 534 2.52 23.27 -4.99
CA GLU A 534 3.40 22.20 -4.53
C GLU A 534 2.65 20.87 -4.32
N LEU A 535 3.34 19.74 -4.45
CA LEU A 535 2.78 18.44 -4.08
C LEU A 535 2.30 18.44 -2.63
N MET A 536 1.19 17.76 -2.35
CA MET A 536 0.56 17.70 -1.02
C MET A 536 0.01 19.04 -0.48
N ALA A 537 -0.04 20.07 -1.32
CA ALA A 537 -0.66 21.36 -1.00
C ALA A 537 -2.18 21.38 -1.24
N GLY A 538 -2.82 20.25 -1.54
CA GLY A 538 -4.28 20.12 -1.60
C GLY A 538 -4.93 19.65 -0.30
N GLN A 539 -6.25 19.44 -0.37
CA GLN A 539 -7.05 18.85 0.73
C GLN A 539 -7.15 17.34 0.55
N PHE A 540 -7.00 16.61 1.66
CA PHE A 540 -6.99 15.14 1.72
C PHE A 540 -8.13 14.56 2.57
N ASP A 541 -9.16 15.36 2.77
CA ASP A 541 -10.45 14.95 3.32
C ASP A 541 -11.54 15.83 2.69
N ARG A 542 -12.80 15.43 2.84
CA ARG A 542 -13.96 16.12 2.32
C ARG A 542 -14.18 17.44 3.05
N TYR A 543 -14.72 18.44 2.37
CA TYR A 543 -15.21 19.66 3.03
C TYR A 543 -16.40 19.39 3.96
N ALA A 544 -17.27 18.46 3.55
CA ALA A 544 -18.46 18.08 4.27
C ALA A 544 -18.72 16.58 4.13
N VAL A 545 -19.41 16.02 5.13
CA VAL A 545 -19.87 14.62 5.12
C VAL A 545 -20.70 14.38 3.85
N LYS A 546 -20.47 13.25 3.18
CA LYS A 546 -21.18 12.89 1.95
C LYS A 546 -22.71 12.92 2.19
N GLY A 547 -23.45 13.61 1.31
CA GLY A 547 -24.89 13.81 1.43
C GLY A 547 -25.34 14.85 2.48
N GLY A 548 -24.41 15.47 3.22
CA GLY A 548 -24.69 16.52 4.21
C GLY A 548 -24.44 17.94 3.66
N THR A 549 -25.16 18.93 4.21
CA THR A 549 -25.00 20.36 3.85
C THR A 549 -24.15 21.15 4.86
N ASN A 550 -23.70 20.52 5.95
CA ASN A 550 -22.98 21.18 7.04
C ASN A 550 -21.50 20.77 7.08
N SER A 551 -20.61 21.73 6.86
CA SER A 551 -19.15 21.61 6.88
C SER A 551 -18.56 21.62 8.30
N LYS A 552 -18.92 20.64 9.13
CA LYS A 552 -18.39 20.59 10.50
C LYS A 552 -17.02 19.92 10.56
N GLY A 553 -15.99 20.66 10.15
CA GLY A 553 -14.63 20.52 10.67
C GLY A 553 -13.81 19.32 10.20
N LEU A 554 -14.13 18.73 9.04
CA LEU A 554 -13.29 17.69 8.42
C LEU A 554 -11.98 18.29 7.87
N THR A 555 -12.06 19.47 7.26
CA THR A 555 -10.92 20.26 6.82
C THR A 555 -11.05 21.71 7.30
N THR A 556 -9.95 22.47 7.17
CA THR A 556 -9.94 23.92 7.40
C THR A 556 -9.13 24.63 6.31
N THR A 557 -9.41 25.90 6.10
CA THR A 557 -8.56 26.77 5.28
C THR A 557 -7.20 26.90 5.97
N TYR A 558 -6.09 26.77 5.25
CA TYR A 558 -4.74 26.91 5.81
C TYR A 558 -3.82 27.76 4.93
N TRP A 559 -2.81 28.35 5.58
CA TRP A 559 -1.83 29.21 4.92
C TRP A 559 -0.79 28.43 4.10
N ILE A 560 -0.36 29.02 2.99
CA ILE A 560 0.81 28.60 2.20
C ILE A 560 1.79 29.78 2.05
N LEU A 561 3.03 29.50 1.68
CA LEU A 561 4.11 30.52 1.65
C LEU A 561 3.93 31.61 0.59
N THR A 562 3.17 31.32 -0.46
CA THR A 562 3.16 32.12 -1.70
C THR A 562 2.24 33.34 -1.59
N PRO A 563 2.77 34.58 -1.69
CA PRO A 563 1.94 35.77 -1.80
C PRO A 563 1.22 35.84 -3.16
N ASN A 564 0.00 36.38 -3.15
CA ASN A 564 -0.65 36.87 -4.37
C ASN A 564 -0.17 38.30 -4.70
N SER A 565 -0.01 39.13 -3.66
CA SER A 565 0.49 40.50 -3.75
C SER A 565 1.14 40.93 -2.43
N MET A 566 1.53 42.20 -2.31
CA MET A 566 2.01 42.77 -1.04
C MET A 566 0.94 42.82 0.06
N LEU A 567 -0.35 42.72 -0.31
CA LEU A 567 -1.48 42.84 0.62
C LEU A 567 -2.17 41.50 0.93
N TYR A 568 -2.06 40.54 0.00
CA TYR A 568 -2.79 39.29 0.06
C TYR A 568 -1.87 38.08 -0.08
N LEU A 569 -2.05 37.13 0.83
CA LEU A 569 -1.34 35.86 0.88
C LEU A 569 -2.26 34.74 0.42
N ARG A 570 -1.73 33.77 -0.33
CA ARG A 570 -2.52 32.61 -0.75
C ARG A 570 -2.78 31.65 0.42
N SER A 571 -3.90 30.96 0.31
CA SER A 571 -4.35 29.90 1.20
C SER A 571 -5.02 28.81 0.37
N VAL A 572 -5.10 27.62 0.94
CA VAL A 572 -5.89 26.52 0.39
C VAL A 572 -7.14 26.43 1.26
N ASN A 573 -8.30 26.64 0.66
CA ASN A 573 -9.56 26.62 1.38
C ASN A 573 -9.96 25.21 1.78
N SER A 574 -10.83 25.11 2.78
CA SER A 574 -11.40 23.85 3.26
C SER A 574 -12.09 23.02 2.16
N ASN A 575 -12.60 23.65 1.11
CA ASN A 575 -13.19 22.98 -0.05
C ASN A 575 -12.21 22.69 -1.19
N GLY A 576 -10.91 22.95 -1.03
CA GLY A 576 -9.85 22.53 -1.96
C GLY A 576 -9.45 23.55 -3.03
N ASN A 577 -10.17 24.66 -3.20
CA ASN A 577 -9.72 25.75 -4.07
C ASN A 577 -8.66 26.61 -3.37
N ALA A 578 -7.91 27.40 -4.14
CA ALA A 578 -6.92 28.32 -3.59
C ALA A 578 -7.37 29.77 -3.78
N ASN A 579 -7.38 30.52 -2.68
CA ASN A 579 -7.79 31.92 -2.62
C ASN A 579 -6.70 32.74 -1.93
N ASP A 580 -6.83 34.06 -1.98
CA ASP A 580 -5.96 34.98 -1.28
C ASP A 580 -6.69 35.84 -0.24
N TYR A 581 -6.05 36.06 0.90
CA TYR A 581 -6.63 36.75 2.04
C TYR A 581 -5.61 37.68 2.70
N SER A 582 -6.10 38.61 3.51
CA SER A 582 -5.22 39.44 4.33
C SER A 582 -4.42 38.56 5.29
N PRO A 583 -3.09 38.78 5.45
CA PRO A 583 -2.26 37.97 6.34
C PRO A 583 -2.63 38.09 7.83
N SER A 584 -3.52 39.03 8.16
CA SER A 584 -4.08 39.22 9.52
C SER A 584 -5.18 38.22 9.88
N TYR A 585 -5.73 37.48 8.90
CA TYR A 585 -6.79 36.49 9.15
C TYR A 585 -6.22 35.23 9.79
N ALA A 586 -7.01 34.57 10.65
CA ALA A 586 -6.59 33.35 11.31
C ALA A 586 -7.00 32.12 10.48
N TYR A 587 -6.02 31.36 10.00
CA TYR A 587 -6.22 30.11 9.27
C TYR A 587 -5.33 29.00 9.81
N GLY A 588 -5.67 27.76 9.44
CA GLY A 588 -4.96 26.55 9.80
C GLY A 588 -3.48 26.58 9.45
N ILE A 589 -2.71 25.77 10.17
CA ILE A 589 -1.26 25.68 10.03
C ILE A 589 -0.90 24.24 9.67
N LYS A 590 -0.25 24.06 8.52
CA LYS A 590 0.21 22.77 8.03
C LYS A 590 1.75 22.81 7.92
N PRO A 591 2.50 22.50 8.99
CA PRO A 591 3.95 22.64 9.03
C PRO A 591 4.63 21.80 7.95
N VAL A 592 5.77 22.30 7.47
CA VAL A 592 6.63 21.63 6.50
C VAL A 592 8.07 21.71 6.95
N LEU A 593 8.80 20.62 6.79
CA LEU A 593 10.19 20.49 7.21
C LEU A 593 10.94 19.49 6.32
N ASN A 594 12.27 19.56 6.33
CA ASN A 594 13.11 18.55 5.71
C ASN A 594 13.74 17.68 6.79
N LEU A 595 13.69 16.37 6.56
CA LEU A 595 14.39 15.38 7.35
C LEU A 595 15.75 15.09 6.74
N LYS A 596 16.72 14.77 7.60
CA LYS A 596 18.09 14.42 7.24
C LYS A 596 18.16 13.18 6.36
N SER A 597 19.20 13.10 5.55
CA SER A 597 19.39 12.01 4.59
C SER A 597 19.65 10.64 5.21
N ASN A 598 20.08 10.59 6.48
CA ASN A 598 20.33 9.35 7.23
C ASN A 598 19.12 8.89 8.05
N VAL A 599 17.92 9.39 7.75
CA VAL A 599 16.69 8.88 8.33
C VAL A 599 16.29 7.58 7.61
N ILE A 600 16.10 6.53 8.38
CA ILE A 600 15.70 5.19 7.91
C ILE A 600 14.30 4.83 8.38
N ILE A 601 13.65 3.94 7.64
CA ILE A 601 12.42 3.27 8.04
C ILE A 601 12.76 2.14 9.01
N THR A 602 11.99 2.01 10.08
CA THR A 602 12.12 0.91 11.06
C THR A 602 11.00 -0.11 10.90
N SER A 603 9.80 0.33 10.53
CA SER A 603 8.64 -0.51 10.22
C SER A 603 7.57 0.29 9.45
N GLY A 604 6.49 -0.38 9.04
CA GLY A 604 5.39 0.23 8.30
C GLY A 604 5.54 0.07 6.79
N ASP A 605 4.45 0.32 6.06
CA ASP A 605 4.40 0.20 4.60
C ASP A 605 4.05 1.53 3.91
N GLY A 606 3.93 2.62 4.68
CA GLY A 606 3.70 3.96 4.15
C GLY A 606 2.24 4.24 3.78
N THR A 607 1.33 3.32 4.06
CA THR A 607 -0.12 3.55 3.93
C THR A 607 -0.67 4.33 5.12
N LEU A 608 -1.89 4.87 4.98
CA LEU A 608 -2.56 5.57 6.10
C LEU A 608 -2.75 4.65 7.32
N GLN A 609 -3.06 3.37 7.09
CA GLN A 609 -3.30 2.40 8.16
C GLN A 609 -2.01 1.90 8.81
N ASN A 610 -0.92 1.87 8.05
CA ASN A 610 0.39 1.44 8.53
C ASN A 610 1.52 2.40 8.10
N PRO A 611 1.52 3.65 8.61
CA PRO A 611 2.52 4.65 8.23
C PRO A 611 3.93 4.22 8.61
N PHE A 612 4.94 4.75 7.91
CA PHE A 612 6.34 4.48 8.25
C PHE A 612 6.68 4.97 9.65
N GLN A 613 7.31 4.09 10.43
CA GLN A 613 8.05 4.46 11.64
C GLN A 613 9.49 4.76 11.24
N ILE A 614 10.09 5.81 11.79
CA ILE A 614 11.40 6.29 11.34
C ILE A 614 12.39 6.48 12.50
N ALA A 615 13.68 6.34 12.19
CA ALA A 615 14.80 6.55 13.11
C ALA A 615 16.00 7.14 12.37
N LEU A 616 17.02 7.59 13.11
CA LEU A 616 18.35 7.81 12.53
C LEU A 616 19.07 6.47 12.38
N GLU A 617 19.83 6.31 11.30
CA GLU A 617 20.72 5.16 11.04
C GLU A 617 21.72 4.89 12.19
#